data_AF-A0AAU9EF40-F1
#
_entry.id   AF-A0AAU9EF40-F1
#
_cell.length_a   1.000
_cell.length_b   1.000
_cell.length_c   1.000
_cell.angle_alpha   90.00
_cell.angle_beta   90.00
_cell.angle_gamma   90.00
#
_symmetry.space_group_name_H-M   'P 1'
#
loop_
_entity.id
_entity.type
_entity.pdbx_description
1 polymer ?
#
loop_
_entity_poly.entity_id
_entity_poly.type
_entity_poly.pdbx_seq_one_letter_code
_entity_poly.pdbx_strand_id
1 'polypeptide(L)'
;MSWTGRSLVGLLLLAAFLAPAAPAEAVGPFSHFTFCRALWPSLSTRLGLDPSQAKRLWPGFLAGAIAHDAGYYPGGESNLAYAVHLLRPWQLTRAMLALARNSGEQAFALGWLSHALLDLRAHRDLVNAFTQGPYSEHMLAHKQFEWGLDCWLLARPQGAWLWEAPLDWRAGLGLWQRAVATVYGRLVPRSVLEQAMLAHQKQVRQLPYVFWLSGRLERPGRWAGNALGWVLGHSARPLYVAWLTWRDQDLDARGVLTARWPLPQDQRGLLTAMAQSAQELNQVLAGGAWPQGTLDADPGCEEQGCDQAKQARKWLDSLPAIR
;
A
#
# COMPACT_ATOMS: atom_id res chain seq x y z
N MET A 1 29.87 34.87 -13.20
CA MET A 1 28.47 34.58 -12.80
C MET A 1 28.50 33.56 -11.69
N SER A 2 28.42 34.00 -10.43
CA SER A 2 28.43 33.12 -9.27
C SER A 2 27.07 32.42 -9.15
N TRP A 3 27.05 31.12 -9.36
CA TRP A 3 25.94 30.27 -8.95
C TRP A 3 25.86 30.29 -7.42
N THR A 4 25.09 31.24 -6.89
CA THR A 4 24.91 31.43 -5.44
C THR A 4 24.16 30.22 -4.85
N GLY A 5 24.44 29.88 -3.59
CA GLY A 5 23.93 28.68 -2.90
C GLY A 5 22.41 28.43 -2.95
N ARG A 6 21.60 29.39 -3.41
CA ARG A 6 20.18 29.21 -3.71
C ARG A 6 19.92 28.21 -4.84
N SER A 7 20.75 28.19 -5.88
CA SER A 7 20.61 27.20 -6.97
C SER A 7 20.98 25.79 -6.49
N LEU A 8 21.93 25.68 -5.56
CA LEU A 8 22.34 24.40 -4.97
C LEU A 8 21.24 23.80 -4.08
N VAL A 9 20.58 24.64 -3.26
CA VAL A 9 19.44 24.22 -2.44
C VAL A 9 18.26 23.79 -3.31
N GLY A 10 17.98 24.50 -4.41
CA GLY A 10 16.96 24.09 -5.37
C GLY A 10 17.23 22.73 -6.01
N LEU A 11 18.48 22.47 -6.41
CA LEU A 11 18.91 21.18 -6.97
C LEU A 11 18.91 20.05 -5.94
N LEU A 12 19.32 20.32 -4.70
CA LEU A 12 19.30 19.33 -3.61
C LEU A 12 17.87 18.99 -3.19
N LEU A 13 16.95 19.96 -3.18
CA LEU A 13 15.54 19.70 -2.96
C LEU A 13 14.94 18.87 -4.11
N LEU A 14 15.27 19.20 -5.36
CA LEU A 14 14.86 18.41 -6.51
C LEU A 14 15.39 16.96 -6.42
N ALA A 15 16.66 16.79 -6.07
CA ALA A 15 17.28 15.46 -5.89
C ALA A 15 16.67 14.68 -4.71
N ALA A 16 16.30 15.34 -3.61
CA ALA A 16 15.64 14.71 -2.48
C ALA A 16 14.20 14.25 -2.79
N PHE A 17 13.51 14.93 -3.71
CA PHE A 17 12.21 14.48 -4.24
C PHE A 17 12.34 13.37 -5.30
N LEU A 18 13.53 13.15 -5.85
CA LEU A 18 13.84 12.12 -6.83
C LEU A 18 14.50 10.87 -6.21
N ALA A 19 14.60 10.80 -4.88
CA ALA A 19 15.10 9.61 -4.20
C ALA A 19 14.23 8.40 -4.59
N PRO A 20 14.85 7.28 -4.99
CA PRO A 20 14.12 6.12 -5.47
C PRO A 20 13.14 5.63 -4.40
N ALA A 21 11.88 5.48 -4.79
CA ALA A 21 10.94 4.68 -4.03
C ALA A 21 11.38 3.20 -4.14
N ALA A 22 11.03 2.40 -3.14
CA ALA A 22 11.33 0.98 -3.07
C ALA A 22 10.04 0.20 -3.38
N PRO A 23 10.16 -1.08 -3.76
CA PRO A 23 9.09 -1.71 -4.50
C PRO A 23 7.84 -2.01 -3.70
N ALA A 24 6.74 -1.27 -3.93
CA ALA A 24 5.39 -1.64 -3.48
C ALA A 24 4.77 -2.70 -4.41
N GLU A 25 4.34 -3.83 -3.85
CA GLU A 25 3.85 -5.00 -4.61
C GLU A 25 2.35 -5.25 -4.41
N ALA A 26 1.65 -4.26 -3.86
CA ALA A 26 0.24 -4.28 -3.52
C ALA A 26 -0.53 -3.21 -4.29
N VAL A 27 -1.86 -3.32 -4.28
CA VAL A 27 -2.70 -2.24 -4.80
C VAL A 27 -2.41 -0.96 -4.02
N GLY A 28 -2.40 0.17 -4.71
CA GLY A 28 -1.94 1.41 -4.11
C GLY A 28 -2.71 1.83 -2.83
N PRO A 29 -2.05 2.52 -1.87
CA PRO A 29 -2.61 2.77 -0.56
C PRO A 29 -3.90 3.61 -0.61
N PHE A 30 -4.09 4.43 -1.65
CA PHE A 30 -5.29 5.26 -1.78
C PHE A 30 -6.52 4.44 -2.20
N SER A 31 -6.32 3.34 -2.91
CA SER A 31 -7.35 2.34 -3.18
C SER A 31 -7.80 1.66 -1.88
N HIS A 32 -6.87 1.22 -1.03
CA HIS A 32 -7.21 0.68 0.30
C HIS A 32 -7.93 1.69 1.18
N PHE A 33 -7.46 2.93 1.25
CA PHE A 33 -8.12 3.99 2.01
C PHE A 33 -9.54 4.28 1.53
N THR A 34 -9.74 4.32 0.21
CA THR A 34 -11.07 4.50 -0.38
C THR A 34 -12.00 3.34 -0.01
N PHE A 35 -11.50 2.11 -0.09
CA PHE A 35 -12.26 0.93 0.32
C PHE A 35 -12.61 0.96 1.81
N CYS A 36 -11.63 1.24 2.67
CA CYS A 36 -11.81 1.43 4.10
C CYS A 36 -12.86 2.48 4.44
N ARG A 37 -12.89 3.60 3.71
CA ARG A 37 -13.89 4.66 3.93
C ARG A 37 -15.31 4.17 3.65
N ALA A 38 -15.48 3.29 2.66
CA ALA A 38 -16.77 2.68 2.36
C ALA A 38 -17.20 1.66 3.43
N LEU A 39 -16.25 0.91 4.01
CA LEU A 39 -16.51 -0.13 5.01
C LEU A 39 -16.75 0.41 6.42
N TRP A 40 -16.07 1.48 6.82
CA TRP A 40 -16.02 1.91 8.21
C TRP A 40 -17.38 2.18 8.87
N PRO A 41 -18.38 2.79 8.19
CA PRO A 41 -19.69 2.98 8.79
C PRO A 41 -20.33 1.68 9.27
N SER A 42 -20.33 0.61 8.46
CA SER A 42 -20.94 -0.67 8.85
C SER A 42 -20.09 -1.42 9.86
N LEU A 43 -18.76 -1.40 9.71
CA LEU A 43 -17.84 -2.06 10.63
C LEU A 43 -17.87 -1.44 12.02
N SER A 44 -17.87 -0.11 12.12
CA SER A 44 -17.91 0.57 13.42
C SER A 44 -19.23 0.32 14.17
N THR A 45 -20.36 0.24 13.46
CA THR A 45 -21.63 -0.22 14.04
C THR A 45 -21.54 -1.68 14.50
N ARG A 46 -20.96 -2.57 13.71
CA ARG A 46 -20.77 -3.99 14.09
C ARG A 46 -19.89 -4.17 15.33
N LEU A 47 -18.92 -3.28 15.52
CA LEU A 47 -18.07 -3.21 16.70
C LEU A 47 -18.77 -2.61 17.93
N GLY A 48 -20.02 -2.14 17.81
CA GLY A 48 -20.76 -1.49 18.89
C GLY A 48 -20.17 -0.13 19.29
N LEU A 49 -19.48 0.54 18.37
CA LEU A 49 -18.83 1.83 18.66
C LEU A 49 -19.83 2.97 18.59
N ASP A 50 -19.79 3.86 19.58
CA ASP A 50 -20.46 5.16 19.46
C ASP A 50 -19.75 6.07 18.43
N PRO A 51 -20.37 7.16 17.94
CA PRO A 51 -19.76 8.04 16.94
C PRO A 51 -18.41 8.64 17.35
N SER A 52 -18.19 8.91 18.65
CA SER A 52 -16.93 9.45 19.15
C SER A 52 -15.81 8.39 19.13
N GLN A 53 -16.14 7.15 19.50
CA GLN A 53 -15.23 6.01 19.44
C GLN A 53 -14.90 5.66 17.99
N ALA A 54 -15.91 5.61 17.11
CA ALA A 54 -15.72 5.36 15.68
C ALA A 54 -14.80 6.41 15.04
N LYS A 55 -14.96 7.69 15.39
CA LYS A 55 -14.06 8.77 14.93
C LYS A 55 -12.64 8.59 15.47
N ARG A 56 -12.49 8.22 16.75
CA ARG A 56 -11.18 8.03 17.40
C ARG A 56 -10.41 6.84 16.82
N LEU A 57 -11.11 5.75 16.45
CA LEU A 57 -10.49 4.52 15.99
C LEU A 57 -10.24 4.45 14.48
N TRP A 58 -10.87 5.36 13.71
CA TRP A 58 -10.68 5.45 12.26
C TRP A 58 -9.20 5.50 11.82
N PRO A 59 -8.31 6.32 12.43
CA PRO A 59 -6.88 6.32 12.09
C PRO A 59 -6.17 4.97 12.29
N GLY A 60 -6.57 4.20 13.32
CA GLY A 60 -6.00 2.88 13.58
C GLY A 60 -6.51 1.81 12.63
N PHE A 61 -7.77 1.93 12.19
CA PHE A 61 -8.33 1.10 11.11
C PHE A 61 -7.58 1.34 9.79
N LEU A 62 -7.33 2.60 9.43
CA LEU A 62 -6.50 2.94 8.27
C LEU A 62 -5.08 2.39 8.39
N ALA A 63 -4.49 2.39 9.59
CA ALA A 63 -3.16 1.83 9.83
C ALA A 63 -3.09 0.33 9.58
N GLY A 64 -4.11 -0.42 10.00
CA GLY A 64 -4.22 -1.83 9.67
C GLY A 64 -4.30 -2.08 8.16
N ALA A 65 -5.00 -1.21 7.44
CA ALA A 65 -5.23 -1.33 6.00
C ALA A 65 -4.02 -1.05 5.11
N ILE A 66 -2.91 -0.60 5.69
CA ILE A 66 -1.66 -0.34 4.94
C ILE A 66 -0.46 -1.08 5.54
N ALA A 67 -0.67 -1.82 6.64
CA ALA A 67 0.43 -2.43 7.37
C ALA A 67 1.13 -3.54 6.56
N HIS A 68 0.42 -4.19 5.64
CA HIS A 68 0.98 -5.22 4.76
C HIS A 68 2.14 -4.69 3.92
N ASP A 69 1.95 -3.53 3.29
CA ASP A 69 2.95 -2.95 2.37
C ASP A 69 4.01 -2.14 3.08
N ALA A 70 3.95 -2.06 4.41
CA ALA A 70 4.80 -1.14 5.14
C ALA A 70 6.29 -1.44 4.98
N GLY A 71 6.63 -2.72 4.75
CA GLY A 71 8.00 -3.16 4.48
C GLY A 71 8.52 -2.79 3.08
N TYR A 72 7.64 -2.51 2.12
CA TYR A 72 8.01 -2.27 0.72
C TYR A 72 8.59 -0.88 0.45
N TYR A 73 8.35 0.10 1.32
CA TYR A 73 8.78 1.48 1.11
C TYR A 73 10.22 1.73 1.58
N PRO A 74 10.93 2.74 1.04
CA PRO A 74 12.32 3.02 1.41
C PRO A 74 12.48 3.23 2.91
N GLY A 75 13.39 2.44 3.49
CA GLY A 75 13.63 2.41 4.92
C GLY A 75 12.81 1.34 5.66
N GLY A 76 11.87 0.65 5.02
CA GLY A 76 11.23 -0.55 5.55
C GLY A 76 12.09 -1.82 5.35
N GLU A 77 11.61 -2.93 5.90
CA GLU A 77 12.17 -4.28 5.67
C GLU A 77 11.29 -5.01 4.65
N SER A 78 11.74 -5.18 3.41
CA SER A 78 10.93 -5.78 2.36
C SER A 78 10.55 -7.22 2.66
N ASN A 79 11.42 -7.98 3.35
CA ASN A 79 11.11 -9.35 3.75
C ASN A 79 9.95 -9.45 4.74
N LEU A 80 9.68 -8.39 5.50
CA LEU A 80 8.47 -8.30 6.33
C LEU A 80 7.22 -8.23 5.44
N ALA A 81 7.24 -7.38 4.41
CA ALA A 81 6.12 -7.24 3.48
C ALA A 81 5.89 -8.51 2.65
N TYR A 82 6.97 -9.13 2.15
CA TYR A 82 6.90 -10.42 1.47
C TYR A 82 6.34 -11.53 2.39
N ALA A 83 6.76 -11.57 3.66
CA ALA A 83 6.25 -12.56 4.60
C ALA A 83 4.74 -12.44 4.79
N VAL A 84 4.22 -11.21 4.91
CA VAL A 84 2.79 -10.99 5.15
C VAL A 84 1.92 -11.16 3.90
N HIS A 85 2.48 -11.02 2.69
CA HIS A 85 1.77 -11.25 1.42
C HIS A 85 1.80 -12.71 0.96
N LEU A 86 2.96 -13.37 1.12
CA LEU A 86 3.26 -14.63 0.44
C LEU A 86 3.22 -15.85 1.38
N LEU A 87 3.53 -15.67 2.67
CA LEU A 87 3.72 -16.79 3.59
C LEU A 87 2.53 -16.94 4.53
N ARG A 88 1.51 -17.74 4.17
CA ARG A 88 0.33 -17.98 5.02
C ARG A 88 -0.41 -16.68 5.43
N PRO A 89 -0.68 -15.74 4.51
CA PRO A 89 -1.31 -14.45 4.81
C PRO A 89 -2.64 -14.61 5.58
N TRP A 90 -3.46 -15.59 5.20
CA TRP A 90 -4.75 -15.83 5.83
C TRP A 90 -4.65 -16.39 7.25
N GLN A 91 -3.60 -17.15 7.58
CA GLN A 91 -3.35 -17.57 8.97
C GLN A 91 -2.97 -16.36 9.82
N LEU A 92 -2.16 -15.45 9.28
CA LEU A 92 -1.78 -14.21 9.94
C LEU A 92 -2.99 -13.29 10.18
N THR A 93 -3.84 -13.10 9.17
CA THR A 93 -5.07 -12.30 9.30
C THR A 93 -6.04 -12.90 10.33
N ARG A 94 -6.19 -14.23 10.36
CA ARG A 94 -6.97 -14.92 11.41
C ARG A 94 -6.38 -14.68 12.80
N ALA A 95 -5.06 -14.78 12.95
CA ALA A 95 -4.38 -14.53 14.20
C ALA A 95 -4.56 -13.08 14.67
N MET A 96 -4.50 -12.09 13.76
CA MET A 96 -4.77 -10.68 14.09
C MET A 96 -6.16 -10.48 14.71
N LEU A 97 -7.21 -11.05 14.11
CA LEU A 97 -8.56 -10.95 14.65
C LEU A 97 -8.71 -11.69 15.98
N ALA A 98 -8.14 -12.89 16.09
CA ALA A 98 -8.25 -13.72 17.30
C ALA A 98 -7.48 -13.14 18.49
N LEU A 99 -6.36 -12.45 18.25
CA LEU A 99 -5.48 -11.91 19.29
C LEU A 99 -5.80 -10.46 19.70
N ALA A 100 -6.75 -9.81 19.02
CA ALA A 100 -7.18 -8.45 19.33
C ALA A 100 -7.91 -8.42 20.69
N ARG A 101 -7.45 -7.57 21.61
CA ARG A 101 -7.93 -7.53 23.02
C ARG A 101 -8.83 -6.34 23.33
N ASN A 102 -8.88 -5.35 22.46
CA ASN A 102 -9.65 -4.13 22.65
C ASN A 102 -10.12 -3.59 21.29
N SER A 103 -11.04 -2.62 21.32
CA SER A 103 -11.62 -2.04 20.11
C SER A 103 -10.60 -1.38 19.17
N GLY A 104 -9.47 -0.88 19.69
CA GLY A 104 -8.39 -0.32 18.87
C GLY A 104 -7.61 -1.39 18.11
N GLU A 105 -7.24 -2.48 18.78
CA GLU A 105 -6.63 -3.65 18.13
C GLU A 105 -7.60 -4.31 17.15
N GLN A 106 -8.89 -4.36 17.47
CA GLN A 106 -9.90 -4.92 16.58
C GLN A 106 -10.12 -4.05 15.34
N ALA A 107 -10.12 -2.72 15.49
CA ALA A 107 -10.15 -1.80 14.36
C ALA A 107 -8.92 -1.99 13.46
N PHE A 108 -7.72 -2.09 14.03
CA PHE A 108 -6.51 -2.39 13.25
C PHE A 108 -6.62 -3.74 12.53
N ALA A 109 -7.05 -4.81 13.20
CA ALA A 109 -7.21 -6.13 12.61
C ALA A 109 -8.26 -6.18 11.47
N LEU A 110 -9.33 -5.39 11.58
CA LEU A 110 -10.31 -5.26 10.50
C LEU A 110 -9.78 -4.46 9.31
N GLY A 111 -8.94 -3.44 9.57
CA GLY A 111 -8.21 -2.75 8.51
C GLY A 111 -7.30 -3.71 7.75
N TRP A 112 -6.55 -4.53 8.51
CA TRP A 112 -5.71 -5.60 7.98
C TRP A 112 -6.50 -6.58 7.10
N LEU A 113 -7.62 -7.12 7.59
CA LEU A 113 -8.49 -8.00 6.79
C LEU A 113 -9.00 -7.31 5.51
N SER A 114 -9.39 -6.04 5.61
CA SER A 114 -9.90 -5.27 4.47
C SER A 114 -8.85 -5.12 3.38
N HIS A 115 -7.60 -4.88 3.76
CA HIS A 115 -6.47 -4.84 2.82
C HIS A 115 -6.28 -6.18 2.13
N ALA A 116 -6.11 -7.26 2.90
CA ALA A 116 -5.84 -8.59 2.36
C ALA A 116 -6.91 -9.07 1.37
N LEU A 117 -8.18 -8.80 1.66
CA LEU A 117 -9.28 -9.14 0.74
C LEU A 117 -9.25 -8.32 -0.54
N LEU A 118 -8.98 -7.01 -0.43
CA LEU A 118 -8.92 -6.16 -1.62
C LEU A 118 -7.76 -6.57 -2.52
N ASP A 119 -6.58 -6.84 -1.97
CA ASP A 119 -5.42 -7.26 -2.76
C ASP A 119 -5.66 -8.57 -3.47
N LEU A 120 -6.10 -9.62 -2.75
CA LEU A 120 -6.42 -10.90 -3.37
C LEU A 120 -7.38 -10.72 -4.55
N ARG A 121 -8.42 -9.91 -4.35
CA ARG A 121 -9.47 -9.70 -5.36
C ARG A 121 -8.96 -8.88 -6.53
N ALA A 122 -8.32 -7.74 -6.26
CA ALA A 122 -7.87 -6.80 -7.25
C ALA A 122 -6.69 -7.34 -8.07
N HIS A 123 -5.72 -8.02 -7.47
CA HIS A 123 -4.63 -8.63 -8.24
C HIS A 123 -5.18 -9.66 -9.22
N ARG A 124 -5.91 -10.64 -8.73
CA ARG A 124 -6.52 -11.70 -9.54
C ARG A 124 -7.44 -11.18 -10.65
N ASP A 125 -8.41 -10.33 -10.31
CA ASP A 125 -9.50 -9.99 -11.25
C ASP A 125 -9.22 -8.72 -12.07
N LEU A 126 -8.22 -7.91 -11.68
CA LEU A 126 -7.96 -6.61 -12.29
C LEU A 126 -6.50 -6.42 -12.71
N VAL A 127 -5.54 -6.47 -11.78
CA VAL A 127 -4.14 -6.12 -12.07
C VAL A 127 -3.46 -7.20 -12.91
N ASN A 128 -3.57 -8.48 -12.53
CA ASN A 128 -2.99 -9.61 -13.27
C ASN A 128 -3.65 -9.77 -14.64
N ALA A 129 -4.96 -9.53 -14.71
CA ALA A 129 -5.69 -9.52 -15.97
C ALA A 129 -5.20 -8.41 -16.91
N PHE A 130 -4.92 -7.21 -16.38
CA PHE A 130 -4.40 -6.09 -17.17
C PHE A 130 -2.97 -6.35 -17.64
N THR A 131 -2.10 -6.78 -16.74
CA THR A 131 -0.67 -6.96 -16.99
C THR A 131 -0.33 -8.25 -17.71
N GLN A 132 -1.32 -9.14 -17.88
CA GLN A 132 -1.19 -10.46 -18.50
C GLN A 132 -0.29 -11.42 -17.72
N GLY A 133 -0.18 -11.23 -16.41
CA GLY A 133 0.61 -12.09 -15.54
C GLY A 133 0.71 -11.58 -14.10
N PRO A 134 1.30 -12.36 -13.19
CA PRO A 134 1.51 -11.94 -11.82
C PRO A 134 2.58 -10.84 -11.71
N TYR A 135 2.65 -10.24 -10.53
CA TYR A 135 3.63 -9.18 -10.24
C TYR A 135 5.07 -9.64 -10.49
N SER A 136 5.40 -10.88 -10.11
CA SER A 136 6.72 -11.50 -10.25
C SER A 136 7.23 -11.53 -11.71
N GLU A 137 6.33 -11.47 -12.70
CA GLU A 137 6.66 -11.49 -14.13
C GLU A 137 6.58 -10.09 -14.77
N HIS A 138 5.69 -9.22 -14.28
CA HIS A 138 5.34 -7.95 -14.91
C HIS A 138 5.36 -6.75 -13.96
N MET A 139 6.35 -6.71 -13.07
CA MET A 139 6.51 -5.74 -11.97
C MET A 139 6.25 -4.27 -12.36
N LEU A 140 6.84 -3.78 -13.46
CA LEU A 140 6.67 -2.38 -13.85
C LEU A 140 5.23 -2.08 -14.32
N ALA A 141 4.64 -2.99 -15.10
CA ALA A 141 3.29 -2.81 -15.62
C ALA A 141 2.25 -2.84 -14.49
N HIS A 142 2.47 -3.68 -13.47
CA HIS A 142 1.69 -3.72 -12.24
C HIS A 142 1.64 -2.35 -11.57
N LYS A 143 2.82 -1.79 -11.27
CA LYS A 143 2.91 -0.48 -10.60
C LYS A 143 2.34 0.65 -11.40
N GLN A 144 2.59 0.66 -12.71
CA GLN A 144 2.02 1.69 -13.59
C GLN A 144 0.49 1.67 -13.52
N PHE A 145 -0.11 0.49 -13.43
CA PHE A 145 -1.56 0.33 -13.34
C PHE A 145 -2.10 0.75 -11.97
N GLU A 146 -1.50 0.27 -10.88
CA GLU A 146 -1.91 0.58 -9.50
C GLU A 146 -1.78 2.07 -9.19
N TRP A 147 -0.63 2.67 -9.50
CA TRP A 147 -0.42 4.11 -9.36
C TRP A 147 -1.34 4.93 -10.25
N GLY A 148 -1.76 4.38 -11.39
CA GLY A 148 -2.80 4.94 -12.24
C GLY A 148 -4.13 5.07 -11.51
N LEU A 149 -4.59 3.97 -10.91
CA LEU A 149 -5.83 3.93 -10.12
C LEU A 149 -5.78 4.91 -8.94
N ASP A 150 -4.66 4.97 -8.24
CA ASP A 150 -4.45 5.88 -7.12
C ASP A 150 -4.42 7.35 -7.55
N CYS A 151 -3.78 7.68 -8.68
CA CYS A 151 -3.85 9.02 -9.29
C CYS A 151 -5.30 9.41 -9.59
N TRP A 152 -6.09 8.49 -10.16
CA TRP A 152 -7.50 8.74 -10.44
C TRP A 152 -8.31 8.99 -9.17
N LEU A 153 -8.11 8.21 -8.11
CA LEU A 153 -8.79 8.42 -6.82
C LEU A 153 -8.43 9.78 -6.21
N LEU A 154 -7.14 10.16 -6.24
CA LEU A 154 -6.65 11.45 -5.73
C LEU A 154 -7.18 12.66 -6.50
N ALA A 155 -7.42 12.52 -7.81
CA ALA A 155 -7.91 13.59 -8.67
C ALA A 155 -9.38 13.96 -8.43
N ARG A 156 -10.13 13.05 -7.82
CA ARG A 156 -11.58 13.21 -7.62
C ARG A 156 -11.87 14.10 -6.42
N PRO A 157 -12.95 14.92 -6.46
CA PRO A 157 -13.38 15.69 -5.29
C PRO A 157 -13.59 14.82 -4.04
N GLN A 158 -14.14 13.60 -4.21
CA GLN A 158 -14.35 12.67 -3.11
C GLN A 158 -13.03 12.15 -2.50
N GLY A 159 -11.93 12.24 -3.24
CA GLY A 159 -10.58 11.85 -2.83
C GLY A 159 -9.79 12.97 -2.13
N ALA A 160 -10.35 14.17 -1.94
CA ALA A 160 -9.63 15.29 -1.33
C ALA A 160 -9.02 14.96 0.04
N TRP A 161 -9.69 14.12 0.83
CA TRP A 161 -9.20 13.67 2.15
C TRP A 161 -7.98 12.74 2.09
N LEU A 162 -7.72 12.08 0.95
CA LEU A 162 -6.60 11.15 0.77
C LEU A 162 -5.25 11.88 0.84
N TRP A 163 -5.22 13.17 0.49
CA TRP A 163 -4.04 14.03 0.58
C TRP A 163 -3.53 14.21 2.01
N GLU A 164 -4.43 14.04 2.99
CA GLU A 164 -4.18 14.26 4.41
C GLU A 164 -4.81 13.11 5.22
N ALA A 165 -4.72 11.89 4.70
CA ALA A 165 -5.32 10.71 5.33
C ALA A 165 -4.84 10.60 6.80
N PRO A 166 -5.77 10.56 7.77
CA PRO A 166 -5.42 10.62 9.19
C PRO A 166 -4.96 9.25 9.66
N LEU A 167 -3.69 8.93 9.43
CA LEU A 167 -3.10 7.64 9.77
C LEU A 167 -2.45 7.66 11.17
N ASP A 168 -2.82 6.71 12.03
CA ASP A 168 -2.10 6.43 13.28
C ASP A 168 -1.14 5.25 13.11
N TRP A 169 0.08 5.53 12.67
CA TRP A 169 1.10 4.52 12.40
C TRP A 169 1.50 3.66 13.61
N ARG A 170 1.18 4.09 14.84
CA ARG A 170 1.48 3.35 16.06
C ARG A 170 0.44 2.30 16.39
N ALA A 171 -0.77 2.42 15.82
CA ALA A 171 -1.86 1.52 16.10
C ALA A 171 -1.48 0.08 15.72
N GLY A 172 -1.88 -0.88 16.57
CA GLY A 172 -1.77 -2.31 16.24
C GLY A 172 -0.38 -2.92 16.21
N LEU A 173 0.72 -2.17 16.38
CA LEU A 173 2.09 -2.72 16.33
C LEU A 173 2.30 -3.90 17.29
N GLY A 174 1.79 -3.78 18.52
CA GLY A 174 1.84 -4.86 19.50
C GLY A 174 0.98 -6.06 19.14
N LEU A 175 -0.15 -5.84 18.45
CA LEU A 175 -0.99 -6.93 17.92
C LEU A 175 -0.26 -7.63 16.77
N TRP A 176 0.31 -6.87 15.84
CA TRP A 176 1.05 -7.40 14.69
C TRP A 176 2.22 -8.27 15.12
N GLN A 177 3.02 -7.80 16.07
CA GLN A 177 4.12 -8.59 16.63
C GLN A 177 3.63 -9.92 17.22
N ARG A 178 2.52 -9.92 17.97
CA ARG A 178 1.94 -11.15 18.54
C ARG A 178 1.39 -12.08 17.47
N ALA A 179 0.75 -11.56 16.43
CA ALA A 179 0.20 -12.37 15.35
C ALA A 179 1.32 -13.05 14.53
N VAL A 180 2.39 -12.32 14.21
CA VAL A 180 3.59 -12.88 13.57
C VAL A 180 4.21 -13.96 14.45
N ALA A 181 4.34 -13.69 15.75
CA ALA A 181 4.82 -14.66 16.71
C ALA A 181 3.98 -15.95 16.68
N THR A 182 2.65 -15.84 16.79
CA THR A 182 1.74 -16.98 16.76
C THR A 182 1.82 -17.79 15.46
N VAL A 183 1.94 -17.15 14.29
CA VAL A 183 1.88 -17.86 13.01
C VAL A 183 3.23 -18.41 12.58
N TYR A 184 4.31 -17.65 12.78
CA TYR A 184 5.64 -18.02 12.29
C TYR A 184 6.55 -18.60 13.37
N GLY A 185 6.19 -18.50 14.65
CA GLY A 185 7.07 -18.92 15.75
C GLY A 185 8.33 -18.05 15.88
N ARG A 186 8.24 -16.79 15.40
CA ARG A 186 9.35 -15.84 15.30
C ARG A 186 8.97 -14.50 15.89
N LEU A 187 9.91 -13.88 16.60
CA LEU A 187 9.72 -12.56 17.18
C LEU A 187 10.33 -11.48 16.26
N VAL A 188 9.48 -10.77 15.52
CA VAL A 188 9.91 -9.56 14.81
C VAL A 188 10.13 -8.45 15.83
N PRO A 189 11.31 -7.81 15.88
CA PRO A 189 11.55 -6.68 16.78
C PRO A 189 10.56 -5.55 16.53
N ARG A 190 10.05 -4.93 17.60
CA ARG A 190 9.08 -3.83 17.50
C ARG A 190 9.61 -2.65 16.67
N SER A 191 10.91 -2.37 16.76
CA SER A 191 11.58 -1.32 15.98
C SER A 191 11.46 -1.54 14.46
N VAL A 192 11.47 -2.80 14.00
CA VAL A 192 11.29 -3.12 12.57
C VAL A 192 9.87 -2.76 12.12
N LEU A 193 8.86 -3.09 12.92
CA LEU A 193 7.46 -2.75 12.61
C LEU A 193 7.23 -1.23 12.65
N GLU A 194 7.81 -0.53 13.64
CA GLU A 194 7.74 0.93 13.75
C GLU A 194 8.39 1.62 12.55
N GLN A 195 9.58 1.15 12.17
CA GLN A 195 10.32 1.66 11.02
C GLN A 195 9.55 1.45 9.70
N ALA A 196 8.97 0.26 9.50
CA ALA A 196 8.12 -0.04 8.35
C ALA A 196 6.91 0.91 8.28
N MET A 197 6.15 1.04 9.37
CA MET A 197 4.96 1.92 9.39
C MET A 197 5.32 3.40 9.22
N LEU A 198 6.47 3.86 9.74
CA LEU A 198 6.97 5.21 9.52
C LEU A 198 7.37 5.44 8.05
N ALA A 199 8.06 4.47 7.43
CA ALA A 199 8.42 4.53 6.02
C ALA A 199 7.16 4.62 5.13
N HIS A 200 6.16 3.79 5.41
CA HIS A 200 4.89 3.81 4.68
C HIS A 200 4.13 5.13 4.91
N GLN A 201 3.99 5.59 6.16
CA GLN A 201 3.32 6.87 6.44
C GLN A 201 3.99 8.03 5.70
N LYS A 202 5.33 8.06 5.70
CA LYS A 202 6.08 9.08 4.96
C LYS A 202 5.70 9.05 3.49
N GLN A 203 5.63 7.87 2.88
CA GLN A 203 5.31 7.74 1.46
C GLN A 203 3.87 8.07 1.12
N VAL A 204 2.89 7.61 1.90
CA VAL A 204 1.49 8.02 1.77
C VAL A 204 1.32 9.54 1.81
N ARG A 205 2.10 10.25 2.64
CA ARG A 205 2.09 11.72 2.69
C ARG A 205 2.78 12.37 1.50
N GLN A 206 3.77 11.72 0.90
CA GLN A 206 4.56 12.26 -0.20
C GLN A 206 3.95 12.01 -1.58
N LEU A 207 3.40 10.81 -1.81
CA LEU A 207 2.92 10.34 -3.11
C LEU A 207 1.95 11.31 -3.80
N PRO A 208 0.94 11.93 -3.15
CA PRO A 208 0.05 12.87 -3.81
C PRO A 208 0.79 14.06 -4.41
N TYR A 209 1.83 14.54 -3.73
CA TYR A 209 2.67 15.64 -4.20
C TYR A 209 3.61 15.20 -5.30
N VAL A 210 4.14 13.98 -5.24
CA VAL A 210 4.96 13.42 -6.33
C VAL A 210 4.13 13.26 -7.61
N PHE A 211 2.92 12.72 -7.53
CA PHE A 211 2.02 12.62 -8.68
C PHE A 211 1.64 14.00 -9.23
N TRP A 212 1.38 14.96 -8.35
CA TRP A 212 1.03 16.33 -8.76
C TRP A 212 2.20 17.05 -9.44
N LEU A 213 3.39 17.05 -8.83
CA LEU A 213 4.57 17.73 -9.36
C LEU A 213 5.13 17.04 -10.61
N SER A 214 4.90 15.73 -10.78
CA SER A 214 5.25 15.01 -12.01
C SER A 214 4.24 15.22 -13.14
N GLY A 215 3.17 16.00 -12.93
CA GLY A 215 2.12 16.22 -13.93
C GLY A 215 1.30 14.97 -14.24
N ARG A 216 1.19 14.04 -13.29
CA ARG A 216 0.30 12.86 -13.37
C ARG A 216 -1.08 13.14 -12.77
N LEU A 217 -1.18 14.18 -11.97
CA LEU A 217 -2.38 14.54 -11.21
C LEU A 217 -2.61 16.05 -11.32
N GLU A 218 -3.86 16.45 -11.54
CA GLU A 218 -4.28 17.83 -11.30
C GLU A 218 -4.93 17.92 -9.92
N ARG A 219 -4.51 18.90 -9.12
CA ARG A 219 -5.15 19.17 -7.83
C ARG A 219 -6.26 20.21 -8.01
N PRO A 220 -7.53 19.88 -7.72
CA PRO A 220 -8.62 20.84 -7.83
C PRO A 220 -8.36 22.11 -7.00
N GLY A 221 -8.58 23.28 -7.60
CA GLY A 221 -8.42 24.58 -6.92
C GLY A 221 -6.97 25.07 -6.77
N ARG A 222 -5.96 24.43 -7.38
CA ARG A 222 -4.54 24.83 -7.28
C ARG A 222 -3.86 24.99 -8.65
N TRP A 223 -4.08 26.13 -9.30
CA TRP A 223 -3.59 26.38 -10.67
C TRP A 223 -2.06 26.41 -10.81
N ALA A 224 -1.35 27.07 -9.89
CA ALA A 224 0.09 27.32 -10.05
C ALA A 224 0.93 26.04 -10.05
N GLY A 225 0.62 25.08 -9.18
CA GLY A 225 1.34 23.80 -9.18
C GLY A 225 0.90 22.85 -10.29
N ASN A 226 -0.33 22.98 -10.81
CA ASN A 226 -0.73 22.26 -12.04
C ASN A 226 0.11 22.74 -13.25
N ALA A 227 0.38 24.05 -13.37
CA ALA A 227 1.23 24.58 -14.43
C ALA A 227 2.68 24.09 -14.34
N LEU A 228 3.27 24.09 -13.13
CA LEU A 228 4.62 23.53 -12.92
C LEU A 228 4.66 22.03 -13.22
N GLY A 229 3.68 21.27 -12.73
CA GLY A 229 3.56 19.84 -13.01
C GLY A 229 3.41 19.55 -14.50
N TRP A 230 2.66 20.38 -15.23
CA TRP A 230 2.55 20.30 -16.68
C TRP A 230 3.91 20.52 -17.37
N VAL A 231 4.64 21.57 -17.00
CA VAL A 231 5.98 21.86 -17.57
C VAL A 231 6.93 20.69 -17.32
N LEU A 232 7.02 20.22 -16.06
CA LEU A 232 7.88 19.09 -15.70
C LEU A 232 7.44 17.80 -16.41
N GLY A 233 6.14 17.58 -16.53
CA GLY A 233 5.54 16.42 -17.18
C GLY A 233 5.82 16.31 -18.68
N HIS A 234 5.97 17.45 -19.37
CA HIS A 234 6.24 17.51 -20.82
C HIS A 234 7.73 17.68 -21.17
N SER A 235 8.59 18.02 -20.21
CA SER A 235 10.02 18.27 -20.46
C SER A 235 10.94 17.35 -19.67
N ALA A 236 11.10 17.59 -18.36
CA ALA A 236 12.07 16.90 -17.51
C ALA A 236 11.70 15.43 -17.27
N ARG A 237 10.41 15.12 -17.12
CA ARG A 237 9.95 13.75 -16.80
C ARG A 237 10.27 12.74 -17.91
N PRO A 238 9.95 12.95 -19.20
CA PRO A 238 10.31 12.01 -20.25
C PRO A 238 11.82 11.73 -20.32
N LEU A 239 12.64 12.77 -20.17
CA LEU A 239 14.11 12.63 -20.15
C LEU A 239 14.59 11.82 -18.94
N TYR A 240 14.05 12.09 -17.75
CA TYR A 240 14.41 11.34 -16.55
C TYR A 240 13.95 9.89 -16.61
N VAL A 241 12.74 9.62 -17.12
CA VAL A 241 12.25 8.25 -17.34
C VAL A 241 13.11 7.50 -18.36
N ALA A 242 13.52 8.16 -19.45
CA ALA A 242 14.42 7.57 -20.43
C ALA A 242 15.78 7.21 -19.81
N TRP A 243 16.32 8.09 -18.96
CA TRP A 243 17.55 7.83 -18.21
C TRP A 243 17.42 6.66 -17.21
N LEU A 244 16.33 6.61 -16.44
CA LEU A 244 16.05 5.49 -15.52
C LEU A 244 15.90 4.16 -16.26
N THR A 245 15.21 4.18 -17.40
CA THR A 245 15.01 3.00 -18.25
C THR A 245 16.33 2.49 -18.82
N TRP A 246 17.22 3.40 -19.26
CA TRP A 246 18.55 3.03 -19.76
C TRP A 246 19.42 2.33 -18.70
N ARG A 247 19.27 2.71 -17.43
CA ARG A 247 20.04 2.10 -16.31
C ARG A 247 19.44 0.79 -15.79
N ASP A 248 18.24 0.44 -16.23
CA ASP A 248 17.41 -0.63 -15.66
C ASP A 248 17.36 -0.59 -14.13
N GLN A 249 17.22 0.62 -13.58
CA GLN A 249 17.18 0.89 -12.14
C GLN A 249 15.89 1.61 -11.75
N ASP A 250 15.61 1.63 -10.46
CA ASP A 250 14.56 2.41 -9.81
C ASP A 250 13.16 2.16 -10.40
N LEU A 251 12.77 0.88 -10.41
CA LEU A 251 11.48 0.39 -10.90
C LEU A 251 10.28 1.20 -10.34
N ASP A 252 10.34 1.66 -9.10
CA ASP A 252 9.29 2.48 -8.49
C ASP A 252 9.24 3.90 -8.99
N ALA A 253 10.41 4.54 -9.14
CA ALA A 253 10.47 5.87 -9.72
C ALA A 253 9.91 5.82 -11.14
N ARG A 254 10.26 4.78 -11.90
CA ARG A 254 9.67 4.51 -13.22
C ARG A 254 8.16 4.33 -13.10
N GLY A 255 7.66 3.44 -12.24
CA GLY A 255 6.23 3.19 -12.04
C GLY A 255 5.44 4.46 -11.73
N VAL A 256 5.91 5.26 -10.77
CA VAL A 256 5.27 6.53 -10.37
C VAL A 256 5.26 7.54 -11.51
N LEU A 257 6.40 7.73 -12.16
CA LEU A 257 6.55 8.72 -13.23
C LEU A 257 5.88 8.29 -14.54
N THR A 258 5.60 7.00 -14.70
CA THR A 258 4.95 6.41 -15.87
C THR A 258 3.56 5.84 -15.56
N ALA A 259 2.97 6.19 -14.41
CA ALA A 259 1.64 5.77 -14.01
C ALA A 259 0.63 5.95 -15.16
N ARG A 260 -0.06 4.87 -15.48
CA ARG A 260 -1.00 4.79 -16.61
C ARG A 260 -2.37 5.21 -16.12
N TRP A 261 -2.90 6.31 -16.63
CA TRP A 261 -4.24 6.75 -16.27
C TRP A 261 -5.28 5.64 -16.56
N PRO A 262 -6.19 5.33 -15.62
CA PRO A 262 -7.10 4.21 -15.78
C PRO A 262 -8.21 4.55 -16.77
N LEU A 263 -8.49 3.60 -17.66
CA LEU A 263 -9.64 3.64 -18.56
C LEU A 263 -10.94 3.45 -17.76
N PRO A 264 -12.11 3.83 -18.32
CA PRO A 264 -13.39 3.64 -17.64
C PRO A 264 -13.66 2.19 -17.17
N GLN A 265 -13.16 1.19 -17.90
CA GLN A 265 -13.27 -0.22 -17.51
C GLN A 265 -12.43 -0.56 -16.28
N ASP A 266 -11.24 0.02 -16.13
CA ASP A 266 -10.36 -0.24 -14.99
C ASP A 266 -10.94 0.40 -13.73
N GLN A 267 -11.51 1.60 -13.87
CA GLN A 267 -12.23 2.29 -12.81
C GLN A 267 -13.43 1.48 -12.32
N ARG A 268 -14.23 0.93 -13.26
CA ARG A 268 -15.33 0.01 -12.91
C ARG A 268 -14.80 -1.27 -12.25
N GLY A 269 -13.73 -1.84 -12.78
CA GLY A 269 -13.08 -3.03 -12.25
C GLY A 269 -12.66 -2.86 -10.79
N LEU A 270 -12.02 -1.72 -10.45
CA LEU A 270 -11.65 -1.42 -9.07
C LEU A 270 -12.87 -1.30 -8.15
N LEU A 271 -13.92 -0.59 -8.59
CA LEU A 271 -15.15 -0.45 -7.80
C LEU A 271 -15.87 -1.80 -7.61
N THR A 272 -15.86 -2.66 -8.63
CA THR A 272 -16.37 -4.03 -8.55
C THR A 272 -15.55 -4.88 -7.57
N ALA A 273 -14.22 -4.81 -7.64
CA ALA A 273 -13.32 -5.50 -6.72
C ALA A 273 -13.58 -5.08 -5.27
N MET A 274 -13.75 -3.77 -5.00
CA MET A 274 -14.14 -3.27 -3.68
C MET A 274 -15.50 -3.80 -3.22
N ALA A 275 -16.52 -3.79 -4.08
CA ALA A 275 -17.85 -4.27 -3.73
C ALA A 275 -17.85 -5.78 -3.41
N GLN A 276 -17.14 -6.59 -4.19
CA GLN A 276 -16.97 -8.02 -3.94
C GLN A 276 -16.18 -8.28 -2.67
N SER A 277 -15.08 -7.56 -2.46
CA SER A 277 -14.27 -7.67 -1.23
C SER A 277 -15.08 -7.31 0.01
N ALA A 278 -16.01 -6.35 -0.07
CA ALA A 278 -16.93 -6.04 1.02
C ALA A 278 -17.91 -7.20 1.31
N GLN A 279 -18.38 -7.90 0.29
CA GLN A 279 -19.23 -9.09 0.45
C GLN A 279 -18.45 -10.23 1.12
N GLU A 280 -17.22 -10.49 0.64
CA GLU A 280 -16.33 -11.51 1.21
C GLU A 280 -15.98 -11.20 2.66
N LEU A 281 -15.69 -9.93 2.98
CA LEU A 281 -15.46 -9.49 4.34
C LEU A 281 -16.66 -9.82 5.24
N ASN A 282 -17.88 -9.53 4.79
CA ASN A 282 -19.08 -9.83 5.55
C ASN A 282 -19.29 -11.34 5.74
N GLN A 283 -18.99 -12.15 4.72
CA GLN A 283 -19.05 -13.60 4.78
C GLN A 283 -18.04 -14.15 5.79
N VAL A 284 -16.77 -13.75 5.71
CA VAL A 284 -15.71 -14.16 6.64
C VAL A 284 -16.08 -13.79 8.08
N LEU A 285 -16.53 -12.56 8.30
CA LEU A 285 -16.94 -12.12 9.64
C LEU A 285 -18.21 -12.82 10.15
N ALA A 286 -19.03 -13.40 9.27
CA ALA A 286 -20.18 -14.23 9.63
C ALA A 286 -19.82 -15.72 9.84
N GLY A 287 -18.53 -16.08 9.84
CA GLY A 287 -18.07 -17.45 9.99
C GLY A 287 -18.02 -18.24 8.69
N GLY A 288 -18.08 -17.55 7.54
CA GLY A 288 -17.90 -18.13 6.22
C GLY A 288 -16.47 -18.63 5.98
N ALA A 289 -16.27 -19.23 4.80
CA ALA A 289 -14.97 -19.73 4.38
C ALA A 289 -13.94 -18.59 4.26
N TRP A 290 -12.72 -18.86 4.73
CA TRP A 290 -11.59 -17.98 4.51
C TRP A 290 -11.03 -18.17 3.09
N PRO A 291 -10.52 -17.11 2.45
CA PRO A 291 -9.81 -17.26 1.19
C PRO A 291 -8.52 -18.10 1.34
N GLN A 292 -7.98 -18.50 0.20
CA GLN A 292 -6.74 -19.28 0.08
C GLN A 292 -5.77 -18.57 -0.88
N GLY A 293 -4.53 -19.05 -0.94
CA GLY A 293 -3.47 -18.48 -1.78
C GLY A 293 -2.76 -17.27 -1.16
N THR A 294 -1.92 -16.62 -1.97
CA THR A 294 -1.19 -15.39 -1.64
C THR A 294 -2.06 -14.15 -1.89
N LEU A 295 -1.66 -13.00 -1.33
CA LEU A 295 -2.38 -11.73 -1.57
C LEU A 295 -2.17 -11.21 -3.01
N ASP A 296 -1.01 -11.49 -3.59
CA ASP A 296 -0.66 -11.10 -4.97
C ASP A 296 -1.37 -11.95 -6.04
N ALA A 297 -2.14 -12.96 -5.59
CA ALA A 297 -2.80 -13.96 -6.43
C ALA A 297 -1.84 -14.60 -7.45
N ASP A 298 -0.61 -14.87 -7.00
CA ASP A 298 0.43 -15.55 -7.76
C ASP A 298 0.61 -16.99 -7.24
N PRO A 299 0.07 -18.00 -7.93
CA PRO A 299 0.23 -19.40 -7.54
C PRO A 299 1.70 -19.87 -7.56
N GLY A 300 2.54 -19.23 -8.38
CA GLY A 300 3.97 -19.50 -8.48
C GLY A 300 4.77 -18.94 -7.31
N CYS A 301 4.17 -18.09 -6.48
CA CYS A 301 4.81 -17.49 -5.30
C CYS A 301 4.36 -18.07 -3.95
N GLU A 302 3.49 -19.09 -3.94
CA GLU A 302 3.10 -19.74 -2.68
C GLU A 302 4.31 -20.37 -1.97
N GLU A 303 4.48 -20.08 -0.68
CA GLU A 303 5.43 -20.57 0.37
C GLU A 303 6.88 -20.96 0.03
N GLN A 304 7.16 -21.51 -1.16
CA GLN A 304 8.45 -21.96 -1.67
C GLN A 304 8.66 -21.64 -3.16
N GLY A 305 7.64 -21.16 -3.87
CA GLY A 305 7.65 -21.12 -5.34
C GLY A 305 8.58 -20.06 -5.93
N CYS A 306 8.51 -18.81 -5.43
CA CYS A 306 9.28 -17.70 -5.98
C CYS A 306 10.39 -17.19 -5.04
N ASP A 307 11.31 -16.38 -5.58
CA ASP A 307 12.50 -15.94 -4.86
C ASP A 307 12.18 -14.99 -3.70
N GLN A 308 11.15 -14.16 -3.85
CA GLN A 308 10.62 -13.28 -2.81
C GLN A 308 10.15 -14.09 -1.59
N ALA A 309 9.36 -15.15 -1.81
CA ALA A 309 8.89 -16.03 -0.74
C ALA A 309 10.05 -16.76 -0.03
N LYS A 310 11.07 -17.19 -0.79
CA LYS A 310 12.29 -17.83 -0.24
C LYS A 310 13.10 -16.84 0.62
N GLN A 311 13.27 -15.60 0.16
CA GLN A 311 13.98 -14.56 0.90
C GLN A 311 13.23 -14.18 2.18
N ALA A 312 11.92 -14.01 2.11
CA ALA A 312 11.06 -13.74 3.27
C ALA A 312 11.16 -14.85 4.33
N ARG A 313 11.16 -16.12 3.90
CA ARG A 313 11.34 -17.25 4.80
C ARG A 313 12.71 -17.27 5.45
N LYS A 314 13.78 -17.07 4.66
CA LYS A 314 15.15 -16.98 5.18
C LYS A 314 15.29 -15.86 6.21
N TRP A 315 14.67 -14.71 5.95
CA TRP A 315 14.62 -13.60 6.89
C TRP A 315 13.86 -13.96 8.16
N LEU A 316 12.67 -14.55 8.07
CA LEU A 316 11.92 -15.05 9.24
C LEU A 316 12.75 -16.04 10.06
N ASP A 317 13.44 -16.97 9.41
CA ASP A 317 14.28 -17.97 10.08
C ASP A 317 15.52 -17.38 10.76
N SER A 318 15.96 -16.18 10.34
CA SER A 318 17.02 -15.45 11.01
C SER A 318 16.57 -14.74 12.30
N LEU A 319 15.26 -14.59 12.52
CA LEU A 319 14.72 -13.89 13.68
C LEU A 319 14.71 -14.80 14.93
N PRO A 320 14.74 -14.23 16.15
CA PRO A 320 14.65 -14.99 17.38
C PRO A 320 13.38 -15.85 17.45
N ALA A 321 13.54 -17.11 17.85
CA ALA A 321 12.41 -17.98 18.17
C ALA A 321 11.69 -17.50 19.45
N ILE A 322 10.38 -17.77 19.52
CA ILE A 322 9.61 -17.60 20.76
C ILE A 322 10.05 -18.70 21.71
N ARG A 323 10.44 -18.30 22.92
CA ARG A 323 10.71 -19.23 24.02
C ARG A 323 9.42 -19.64 24.70
#